data_AF-A0A2D7X279-F1
#
_entry.id   AF-A0A2D7X279-F1
#
_cell.length_a   1.000
_cell.length_b   1.000
_cell.length_c   1.000
_cell.angle_alpha   90.00
_cell.angle_beta   90.00
_cell.angle_gamma   90.00
#
_symmetry.space_group_name_H-M   'P 1'
#
loop_
_entity.id
_entity.type
_entity.pdbx_description
1 polymer ?
#
loop_
_entity_poly.entity_id
_entity_poly.type
_entity_poly.pdbx_seq_one_letter_code
_entity_poly.pdbx_strand_id
1 'polypeptide(L)'
;MSTYQATFCNTTTDLLFIEPNISDYDGKRVLPSNFTTTDTSNLYQLNNTGFVGQLYKDGVEMTSVTDTPNADNEYNYSSSTDSFQFFLASSSVSALNSSVFEASKDWADLKTEAVNRASDFVRSYLPFPIYPNKGVGTSDASSSIFPEIIVRSTAIMAVESLIRPYDVEKADQIKSQAINDEETGFLDRLRKGEITLYQQEDESKYRGIIRVVSVDSNTTGGIVDVKGRSSYPWDVIKIIITNGGTFTAGVANTTVKFSSFIGNENGLKLERMANDEIIDGYWQLVGHSMYVRFSPGLYVTNDEFELEVSGQLDQRLTPIKTVRTSRY
;
A
#
# COMPACT_ATOMS: atom_id res chain seq x y z
N MET A 1 10.07 15.72 15.80
CA MET A 1 8.72 15.34 16.24
C MET A 1 8.38 14.02 15.54
N SER A 2 8.28 12.89 16.25
CA SER A 2 7.96 11.60 15.64
C SER A 2 6.48 11.57 15.26
N THR A 3 6.16 11.44 13.97
CA THR A 3 4.78 11.30 13.52
C THR A 3 4.25 9.92 13.88
N TYR A 4 3.06 9.85 14.47
CA TYR A 4 2.42 8.57 14.80
C TYR A 4 1.74 7.90 13.60
N GLN A 5 1.57 8.63 12.50
CA GLN A 5 0.93 8.14 11.28
C GLN A 5 1.98 7.52 10.35
N ALA A 6 1.77 6.27 9.94
CA ALA A 6 2.63 5.57 8.99
C ALA A 6 2.38 6.07 7.56
N THR A 7 3.30 5.88 6.62
CA THR A 7 3.01 6.09 5.19
C THR A 7 2.29 4.89 4.60
N PHE A 8 1.45 5.11 3.58
CA PHE A 8 0.75 4.00 2.92
C PHE A 8 1.54 3.34 1.80
N CYS A 9 2.45 4.05 1.13
CA CYS A 9 3.32 3.49 0.08
C CYS A 9 4.80 3.72 0.39
N ASN A 10 5.67 3.01 -0.34
CA ASN A 10 7.11 3.17 -0.28
C ASN A 10 7.63 4.14 -1.37
N THR A 11 8.86 4.62 -1.19
CA THR A 11 9.52 5.58 -2.10
C THR A 11 10.44 4.90 -3.13
N THR A 12 10.51 3.56 -3.14
CA THR A 12 11.48 2.80 -3.94
C THR A 12 10.84 2.09 -5.12
N THR A 13 9.76 1.33 -4.92
CA THR A 13 9.12 0.52 -5.96
C THR A 13 7.75 1.05 -6.36
N ASP A 14 6.98 1.55 -5.41
CA ASP A 14 5.56 1.87 -5.65
C ASP A 14 5.41 3.10 -6.55
N LEU A 15 6.30 4.08 -6.40
CA LEU A 15 6.34 5.26 -7.27
C LEU A 15 6.79 4.90 -8.71
N LEU A 16 7.79 4.02 -8.84
CA LEU A 16 8.28 3.54 -10.14
C LEU A 16 7.23 2.72 -10.90
N PHE A 17 6.33 2.05 -10.16
CA PHE A 17 5.23 1.32 -10.76
C PHE A 17 4.24 2.24 -11.49
N ILE A 18 4.12 3.50 -11.05
CA ILE A 18 3.24 4.49 -11.68
C ILE A 18 3.97 5.24 -12.80
N GLU A 19 5.16 5.77 -12.50
CA GLU A 19 6.01 6.46 -13.47
C GLU A 19 7.44 5.94 -13.39
N PRO A 20 7.89 5.13 -14.38
CA PRO A 20 9.24 4.57 -14.40
C PRO A 20 10.33 5.64 -14.45
N ASN A 21 10.07 6.78 -15.11
CA ASN A 21 11.04 7.87 -15.27
C ASN A 21 10.84 8.98 -14.23
N ILE A 22 10.35 8.64 -13.03
CA ILE A 22 10.05 9.65 -12.00
C ILE A 22 11.29 10.43 -11.54
N SER A 23 12.48 9.84 -11.70
CA SER A 23 13.76 10.50 -11.37
C SER A 23 14.05 11.74 -12.23
N ASP A 24 13.41 11.89 -13.39
CA ASP A 24 13.58 13.08 -14.24
C ASP A 24 12.87 14.32 -13.64
N TYR A 25 12.02 14.14 -12.63
CA TYR A 25 11.24 15.19 -11.96
C TYR A 25 11.81 15.53 -10.58
N ASP A 26 13.13 15.48 -10.43
CA ASP A 26 13.84 15.59 -9.14
C ASP A 26 13.87 17.00 -8.51
N GLY A 27 13.18 17.97 -9.08
CA GLY A 27 13.05 19.31 -8.50
C GLY A 27 14.27 20.21 -8.70
N LYS A 28 15.29 19.79 -9.47
CA LYS A 28 16.51 20.58 -9.65
C LYS A 28 16.27 21.88 -10.38
N ARG A 29 16.66 22.98 -9.73
CA ARG A 29 16.64 24.34 -10.28
C ARG A 29 18.05 24.83 -10.49
N VAL A 30 18.33 25.27 -11.71
CA VAL A 30 19.59 25.95 -12.06
C VAL A 30 19.67 27.30 -11.33
N LEU A 31 20.79 27.53 -10.66
CA LEU A 31 21.11 28.75 -9.94
C LEU A 31 21.80 29.77 -10.84
N PRO A 32 21.67 31.07 -10.56
CA PRO A 32 22.30 32.11 -11.37
C PRO A 32 23.84 32.07 -11.27
N SER A 33 24.52 32.42 -12.35
CA SER A 33 25.98 32.45 -12.41
C SER A 33 26.55 33.83 -12.04
N ASN A 34 26.29 34.29 -10.81
CA ASN A 34 26.73 35.61 -10.31
C ASN A 34 27.53 35.52 -8.99
N PHE A 35 28.48 34.59 -8.92
CA PHE A 35 29.33 34.40 -7.76
C PHE A 35 30.17 35.64 -7.44
N THR A 36 30.40 35.86 -6.15
CA THR A 36 31.29 36.89 -5.60
C THR A 36 32.34 36.23 -4.72
N THR A 37 33.56 36.79 -4.64
CA THR A 37 34.54 36.35 -3.63
C THR A 37 34.17 36.95 -2.29
N THR A 38 34.27 36.15 -1.23
CA THR A 38 34.35 36.71 0.12
C THR A 38 35.77 37.22 0.38
N ASP A 39 35.98 37.99 1.44
CA ASP A 39 37.31 38.49 1.84
C ASP A 39 38.29 37.36 2.24
N THR A 40 37.84 36.10 2.24
CA THR A 40 38.61 34.90 2.52
C THR A 40 39.00 34.19 1.22
N SER A 41 40.28 33.82 1.12
CA SER A 41 40.81 33.07 -0.04
C SER A 41 40.04 31.77 -0.26
N ASN A 42 39.70 31.45 -1.52
CA ASN A 42 38.99 30.24 -1.97
C ASN A 42 37.54 30.08 -1.53
N LEU A 43 36.93 31.10 -0.92
CA LEU A 43 35.52 31.07 -0.50
C LEU A 43 34.68 32.02 -1.35
N TYR A 44 33.67 31.45 -2.01
CA TYR A 44 32.80 32.12 -2.97
C TYR A 44 31.38 32.15 -2.47
N GLN A 45 30.66 33.23 -2.73
CA GLN A 45 29.30 33.44 -2.27
C GLN A 45 28.36 33.75 -3.42
N LEU A 46 27.21 33.07 -3.43
CA LEU A 46 26.09 33.34 -4.30
C LEU A 46 24.93 33.87 -3.47
N ASN A 47 24.40 35.03 -3.85
CA ASN A 47 23.30 35.71 -3.16
C ASN A 47 21.99 35.56 -3.93
N ASN A 48 20.86 35.67 -3.24
CA ASN A 48 19.50 35.54 -3.79
C ASN A 48 19.29 34.17 -4.45
N THR A 49 19.64 33.11 -3.71
CA THR A 49 19.62 31.73 -4.21
C THR A 49 18.28 31.06 -3.98
N GLY A 50 17.42 31.63 -3.14
CA GLY A 50 16.28 30.91 -2.56
C GLY A 50 16.74 29.74 -1.69
N PHE A 51 15.78 28.89 -1.32
CA PHE A 51 16.05 27.69 -0.53
C PHE A 51 16.99 26.71 -1.26
N VAL A 52 18.09 26.34 -0.59
CA VAL A 52 19.02 25.29 -1.02
C VAL A 52 18.99 24.19 0.03
N GLY A 53 18.40 23.04 -0.32
CA GLY A 53 18.47 21.84 0.51
C GLY A 53 19.78 21.10 0.25
N GLN A 54 19.92 20.61 -0.98
CA GLN A 54 21.09 19.93 -1.52
C GLN A 54 21.63 20.70 -2.74
N LEU A 55 22.95 20.90 -2.79
CA LEU A 55 23.64 21.60 -3.89
C LEU A 55 24.33 20.59 -4.82
N TYR A 56 24.22 20.82 -6.12
CA TYR A 56 24.91 20.08 -7.16
C TYR A 56 25.76 21.03 -8.00
N LYS A 57 27.00 20.63 -8.29
CA LYS A 57 27.90 21.33 -9.22
C LYS A 57 28.23 20.38 -10.36
N ASP A 58 27.87 20.78 -11.59
CA ASP A 58 28.07 19.99 -12.81
C ASP A 58 27.57 18.53 -12.67
N GLY A 59 26.45 18.35 -11.96
CA GLY A 59 25.84 17.03 -11.68
C GLY A 59 26.43 16.25 -10.50
N VAL A 60 27.47 16.77 -9.83
CA VAL A 60 28.05 16.14 -8.63
C VAL A 60 27.44 16.74 -7.37
N GLU A 61 27.07 15.90 -6.42
CA GLU A 61 26.53 16.30 -5.12
C GLU A 61 27.62 16.90 -4.23
N MET A 62 27.38 18.09 -3.68
CA MET A 62 28.31 18.82 -2.82
C MET A 62 28.07 18.50 -1.34
N THR A 63 29.09 18.68 -0.50
CA THR A 63 28.99 18.40 0.94
C THR A 63 28.45 19.61 1.69
N SER A 64 27.28 19.48 2.34
CA SER A 64 26.75 20.54 3.20
C SER A 64 27.48 20.54 4.54
N VAL A 65 27.92 21.73 4.99
CA VAL A 65 28.51 21.95 6.31
C VAL A 65 27.75 23.04 7.06
N THR A 66 27.81 23.02 8.40
CA THR A 66 27.13 23.99 9.26
C THR A 66 28.02 25.17 9.67
N ASP A 67 29.32 25.00 9.57
CA ASP A 67 30.36 26.00 9.82
C ASP A 67 30.85 26.61 8.50
N THR A 68 31.88 27.45 8.57
CA THR A 68 32.46 28.05 7.35
C THR A 68 33.12 26.94 6.51
N PRO A 69 32.70 26.73 5.25
CA PRO A 69 33.30 25.75 4.35
C PRO A 69 34.81 25.91 4.25
N ASN A 70 35.57 24.83 4.40
CA ASN A 70 37.03 24.87 4.47
C ASN A 70 37.75 23.76 3.67
N ALA A 71 37.01 22.83 3.08
CA ALA A 71 37.52 21.84 2.15
C ALA A 71 36.81 21.90 0.79
N ASP A 72 37.45 21.34 -0.24
CA ASP A 72 36.94 21.35 -1.61
C ASP A 72 35.55 20.72 -1.71
N ASN A 73 34.65 21.39 -2.43
CA ASN A 73 33.27 20.96 -2.66
C ASN A 73 32.36 20.99 -1.42
N GLU A 74 32.74 21.77 -0.40
CA GLU A 74 31.87 22.07 0.73
C GLU A 74 31.06 23.35 0.50
N TYR A 75 29.83 23.36 1.02
CA TYR A 75 28.98 24.54 1.02
C TYR A 75 28.23 24.73 2.33
N ASN A 76 27.88 25.98 2.64
CA ASN A 76 27.01 26.33 3.75
C ASN A 76 25.92 27.28 3.23
N TYR A 77 24.66 26.89 3.40
CA TYR A 77 23.51 27.72 3.06
C TYR A 77 23.01 28.49 4.29
N SER A 78 22.87 29.81 4.15
CA SER A 78 22.34 30.70 5.18
C SER A 78 20.95 31.19 4.79
N SER A 79 19.93 30.72 5.51
CA SER A 79 18.53 31.13 5.28
C SER A 79 18.23 32.56 5.71
N SER A 80 19.09 33.19 6.52
CA SER A 80 18.89 34.58 6.98
C SER A 80 19.33 35.61 5.95
N THR A 81 20.32 35.26 5.13
CA THR A 81 20.88 36.14 4.09
C THR A 81 20.50 35.71 2.68
N ASP A 82 19.74 34.61 2.55
CA ASP A 82 19.35 34.01 1.27
C ASP A 82 20.55 33.83 0.32
N SER A 83 21.58 33.16 0.84
CA SER A 83 22.85 32.98 0.15
C SER A 83 23.51 31.66 0.57
N PHE A 84 24.33 31.07 -0.30
CA PHE A 84 25.28 30.04 0.14
C PHE A 84 26.72 30.46 -0.11
N GLN A 85 27.60 29.93 0.72
CA GLN A 85 29.04 30.00 0.58
C GLN A 85 29.56 28.65 0.10
N PHE A 86 30.51 28.65 -0.82
CA PHE A 86 31.09 27.47 -1.45
C PHE A 86 32.61 27.57 -1.44
N PHE A 87 33.27 26.50 -0.98
CA PHE A 87 34.73 26.43 -0.96
C PHE A 87 35.25 25.60 -2.13
N LEU A 88 36.20 26.18 -2.87
CA LEU A 88 36.96 25.45 -3.88
C LEU A 88 38.37 26.03 -4.00
N ALA A 89 39.36 25.24 -3.59
CA ALA A 89 40.76 25.60 -3.66
C ALA A 89 41.19 25.81 -5.11
N SER A 90 42.03 26.83 -5.33
CA SER A 90 42.64 27.11 -6.64
C SER A 90 41.62 27.37 -7.77
N SER A 91 40.43 27.86 -7.43
CA SER A 91 39.41 28.27 -8.41
C SER A 91 39.39 29.80 -8.59
N SER A 92 38.44 30.30 -9.39
CA SER A 92 38.14 31.73 -9.52
C SER A 92 36.64 31.95 -9.72
N VAL A 93 36.16 33.17 -9.48
CA VAL A 93 34.76 33.55 -9.77
C VAL A 93 34.40 33.28 -11.23
N SER A 94 35.30 33.57 -12.17
CA SER A 94 35.06 33.32 -13.59
C SER A 94 34.91 31.83 -13.92
N ALA A 95 35.66 30.96 -13.24
CA ALA A 95 35.55 29.51 -13.39
C ALA A 95 34.23 28.98 -12.81
N LEU A 96 33.80 29.51 -11.65
CA LEU A 96 32.53 29.12 -11.03
C LEU A 96 31.32 29.61 -11.81
N ASN A 97 31.36 30.84 -12.36
CA ASN A 97 30.32 31.35 -13.24
C ASN A 97 30.21 30.58 -14.56
N SER A 98 31.26 29.83 -14.93
CA SER A 98 31.25 28.93 -16.10
C SER A 98 30.79 27.51 -15.77
N SER A 99 30.63 27.18 -14.48
CA SER A 99 30.09 25.89 -14.02
C SER A 99 28.57 25.99 -13.83
N VAL A 100 27.87 24.86 -13.91
CA VAL A 100 26.43 24.80 -13.65
C VAL A 100 26.21 24.44 -12.19
N PHE A 101 25.53 25.32 -11.46
CA PHE A 101 25.08 25.05 -10.11
C PHE A 101 23.57 24.81 -10.12
N GLU A 102 23.16 23.73 -9.46
CA GLU A 102 21.75 23.37 -9.31
C GLU A 102 21.46 23.16 -7.83
N ALA A 103 20.28 23.58 -7.39
CA ALA A 103 19.81 23.30 -6.05
C ALA A 103 18.41 22.69 -6.09
N SER A 104 18.19 21.72 -5.22
CA SER A 104 16.89 21.14 -4.94
C SER A 104 16.82 20.73 -3.48
N LYS A 105 15.69 20.14 -3.09
CA LYS A 105 15.68 19.22 -1.95
C LYS A 105 16.33 17.90 -2.39
N ASP A 106 16.97 17.18 -1.47
CA ASP A 106 17.44 15.82 -1.78
C ASP A 106 16.29 14.95 -2.33
N TRP A 107 16.59 14.10 -3.31
CA TRP A 107 15.58 13.31 -4.00
C TRP A 107 14.87 12.31 -3.08
N ALA A 108 15.59 11.69 -2.15
CA ALA A 108 14.98 10.75 -1.22
C ALA A 108 14.05 11.48 -0.24
N ASP A 109 14.45 12.66 0.22
CA ASP A 109 13.63 13.49 1.09
C ASP A 109 12.40 14.08 0.37
N LEU A 110 12.54 14.46 -0.91
CA LEU A 110 11.44 14.96 -1.73
C LEU A 110 10.37 13.88 -1.95
N LYS A 111 10.79 12.66 -2.33
CA LYS A 111 9.87 11.51 -2.45
C LYS A 111 9.17 11.21 -1.13
N THR A 112 9.90 11.26 -0.02
CA THR A 112 9.33 10.99 1.31
C THR A 112 8.27 12.03 1.68
N GLU A 113 8.51 13.32 1.40
CA GLU A 113 7.52 14.37 1.63
C GLU A 113 6.28 14.21 0.75
N ALA A 114 6.44 13.88 -0.54
CA ALA A 114 5.33 13.65 -1.46
C ALA A 114 4.43 12.49 -0.96
N VAL A 115 5.04 11.38 -0.55
CA VAL A 115 4.33 10.22 0.01
C VAL A 115 3.63 10.55 1.33
N ASN A 116 4.24 11.34 2.20
CA ASN A 116 3.63 11.77 3.46
C ASN A 116 2.36 12.60 3.19
N ARG A 117 2.45 13.61 2.31
CA ARG A 117 1.31 14.46 1.93
C ARG A 117 0.19 13.66 1.27
N ALA A 118 0.54 12.76 0.35
CA ALA A 118 -0.41 11.89 -0.31
C ALA A 118 -1.12 10.96 0.70
N SER A 119 -0.39 10.42 1.67
CA SER A 119 -0.95 9.54 2.71
C SER A 119 -1.95 10.29 3.59
N ASP A 120 -1.63 11.52 4.00
CA ASP A 120 -2.54 12.35 4.82
C ASP A 120 -3.77 12.79 4.02
N PHE A 121 -3.61 13.10 2.74
CA PHE A 121 -4.73 13.37 1.86
C PHE A 121 -5.68 12.18 1.77
N VAL A 122 -5.17 10.97 1.49
CA VAL A 122 -6.00 9.75 1.39
C VAL A 122 -6.73 9.45 2.70
N ARG A 123 -6.09 9.66 3.87
CA ARG A 123 -6.76 9.54 5.18
C ARG A 123 -7.91 10.50 5.35
N SER A 124 -7.75 11.74 4.90
CA SER A 124 -8.80 12.76 5.03
C SER A 124 -9.93 12.56 4.02
N TYR A 125 -9.63 11.93 2.87
CA TYR A 125 -10.55 11.76 1.76
C TYR A 125 -11.56 10.63 2.00
N LEU A 126 -11.10 9.52 2.55
CA LEU A 126 -11.94 8.36 2.81
C LEU A 126 -12.74 8.54 4.10
N PRO A 127 -14.03 8.16 4.11
CA PRO A 127 -14.90 8.38 5.27
C PRO A 127 -14.70 7.36 6.40
N PHE A 128 -13.73 6.45 6.26
CA PHE A 128 -13.47 5.37 7.20
C PHE A 128 -11.97 5.25 7.52
N PRO A 129 -11.61 4.76 8.71
CA PRO A 129 -10.22 4.51 9.05
C PRO A 129 -9.62 3.38 8.22
N ILE A 130 -8.36 3.54 7.81
CA ILE A 130 -7.58 2.49 7.13
C ILE A 130 -6.70 1.80 8.18
N TYR A 131 -6.83 0.48 8.31
CA TYR A 131 -5.99 -0.31 9.21
C TYR A 131 -4.89 -1.05 8.43
N PRO A 132 -3.73 -1.31 9.07
CA PRO A 132 -2.70 -2.13 8.47
C PRO A 132 -3.03 -3.63 8.53
N ASN A 133 -2.61 -4.37 7.51
CA ASN A 133 -2.59 -5.83 7.38
C ASN A 133 -1.53 -6.50 8.22
N LYS A 134 -1.58 -6.26 9.53
CA LYS A 134 -0.67 -6.90 10.45
C LYS A 134 -1.30 -8.19 10.96
N GLY A 135 -0.62 -9.31 10.72
CA GLY A 135 -1.01 -10.62 11.23
C GLY A 135 -0.58 -11.76 10.33
N VAL A 136 -0.47 -12.96 10.90
CA VAL A 136 -0.26 -14.19 10.12
C VAL A 136 -1.57 -14.53 9.42
N GLY A 137 -1.54 -14.71 8.09
CA GLY A 137 -2.72 -15.04 7.28
C GLY A 137 -3.59 -13.84 6.87
N THR A 138 -3.24 -12.61 7.28
CA THR A 138 -3.94 -11.37 6.92
C THR A 138 -3.10 -10.42 6.05
N SER A 139 -1.83 -10.75 5.81
CA SER A 139 -0.94 -9.99 4.92
C SER A 139 -1.27 -10.17 3.45
N ASP A 140 -1.18 -9.10 2.67
CA ASP A 140 -1.35 -9.16 1.22
C ASP A 140 -0.18 -9.91 0.56
N ALA A 141 -0.46 -10.53 -0.60
CA ALA A 141 0.56 -11.23 -1.38
C ALA A 141 1.68 -10.30 -1.88
N SER A 142 1.40 -9.00 -2.02
CA SER A 142 2.39 -7.97 -2.39
C SER A 142 3.34 -7.62 -1.25
N SER A 143 3.22 -8.26 -0.07
CA SER A 143 3.95 -7.94 1.17
C SER A 143 3.72 -6.53 1.73
N SER A 144 2.81 -5.77 1.11
CA SER A 144 2.38 -4.47 1.57
C SER A 144 1.67 -4.56 2.92
N ILE A 145 1.99 -3.61 3.80
CA ILE A 145 1.36 -3.51 5.12
C ILE A 145 -0.07 -2.94 5.01
N PHE A 146 -0.43 -2.30 3.90
CA PHE A 146 -1.74 -1.69 3.68
C PHE A 146 -2.40 -2.31 2.45
N PRO A 147 -3.74 -2.20 2.32
CA PRO A 147 -4.45 -2.70 1.15
C PRO A 147 -3.84 -2.17 -0.15
N GLU A 148 -3.58 -3.05 -1.11
CA GLU A 148 -2.95 -2.69 -2.39
C GLU A 148 -3.62 -1.51 -3.10
N ILE A 149 -4.96 -1.44 -3.10
CA ILE A 149 -5.68 -0.31 -3.70
C ILE A 149 -5.38 1.03 -3.04
N ILE A 150 -5.14 1.03 -1.72
CA ILE A 150 -4.71 2.22 -0.96
C ILE A 150 -3.27 2.55 -1.31
N VAL A 151 -2.36 1.57 -1.28
CA VAL A 151 -0.94 1.74 -1.62
C VAL A 151 -0.81 2.39 -3.00
N ARG A 152 -1.48 1.81 -4.00
CA ARG A 152 -1.45 2.28 -5.38
C ARG A 152 -2.07 3.67 -5.53
N SER A 153 -3.20 3.94 -4.87
CA SER A 153 -3.83 5.26 -4.93
C SER A 153 -2.97 6.34 -4.27
N THR A 154 -2.31 6.03 -3.15
CA THR A 154 -1.36 6.96 -2.50
C THR A 154 -0.14 7.20 -3.39
N ALA A 155 0.39 6.17 -4.04
CA ALA A 155 1.49 6.32 -5.00
C ALA A 155 1.09 7.24 -6.17
N ILE A 156 -0.10 7.05 -6.75
CA ILE A 156 -0.64 7.92 -7.82
C ILE A 156 -0.67 9.39 -7.38
N MET A 157 -1.21 9.66 -6.19
CA MET A 157 -1.28 11.03 -5.64
C MET A 157 0.12 11.61 -5.36
N ALA A 158 1.07 10.79 -4.92
CA ALA A 158 2.44 11.24 -4.71
C ALA A 158 3.13 11.59 -6.03
N VAL A 159 3.02 10.73 -7.06
CA VAL A 159 3.62 10.95 -8.38
C VAL A 159 3.01 12.16 -9.08
N GLU A 160 1.70 12.35 -9.00
CA GLU A 160 1.01 13.54 -9.51
C GLU A 160 1.60 14.83 -8.94
N SER A 161 1.82 14.88 -7.63
CA SER A 161 2.37 16.07 -6.96
C SER A 161 3.81 16.40 -7.39
N LEU A 162 4.59 15.38 -7.78
CA LEU A 162 5.98 15.53 -8.24
C LEU A 162 6.04 15.98 -9.71
N ILE A 163 5.13 15.51 -10.55
CA ILE A 163 5.10 15.83 -11.98
C ILE A 163 4.44 17.18 -12.26
N ARG A 164 3.43 17.58 -11.48
CA ARG A 164 2.62 18.79 -11.73
C ARG A 164 3.43 20.09 -11.96
N PRO A 165 4.56 20.35 -11.28
CA PRO A 165 5.38 21.53 -11.56
C PRO A 165 6.01 21.57 -12.96
N TYR A 166 6.17 20.41 -13.60
CA TYR A 166 6.82 20.24 -14.90
C TYR A 166 5.81 20.05 -16.03
N ASP A 167 4.82 19.19 -15.81
CA ASP A 167 3.81 18.83 -16.81
C ASP A 167 2.45 18.66 -16.13
N VAL A 168 1.59 19.67 -16.31
CA VAL A 168 0.24 19.68 -15.74
C VAL A 168 -0.69 18.67 -16.41
N GLU A 169 -0.53 18.42 -17.71
CA GLU A 169 -1.43 17.52 -18.45
C GLU A 169 -1.18 16.07 -18.06
N LYS A 170 0.10 15.68 -18.00
CA LYS A 170 0.49 14.34 -17.53
C LYS A 170 0.11 14.12 -16.08
N ALA A 171 0.28 15.12 -15.23
CA ALA A 171 -0.13 15.05 -13.83
C ALA A 171 -1.65 14.82 -13.69
N ASP A 172 -2.48 15.52 -14.46
CA ASP A 172 -3.93 15.35 -14.43
C ASP A 172 -4.37 13.98 -14.97
N GLN A 173 -3.70 13.46 -16.00
CA GLN A 173 -3.93 12.09 -16.48
C GLN A 173 -3.63 11.04 -15.41
N ILE A 174 -2.51 11.16 -14.70
CA ILE A 174 -2.16 10.25 -13.61
C ILE A 174 -3.16 10.38 -12.46
N LYS A 175 -3.50 11.61 -12.07
CA LYS A 175 -4.49 11.91 -11.04
C LYS A 175 -5.83 11.22 -11.31
N SER A 176 -6.27 11.23 -12.57
CA SER A 176 -7.58 10.70 -12.98
C SER A 176 -7.79 9.22 -12.64
N GLN A 177 -6.71 8.45 -12.46
CA GLN A 177 -6.77 7.06 -12.05
C GLN A 177 -7.17 6.90 -10.58
N ALA A 178 -6.78 7.85 -9.72
CA ALA A 178 -7.12 7.83 -8.30
C ALA A 178 -8.42 8.62 -8.02
N ILE A 179 -8.55 9.83 -8.55
CA ILE A 179 -9.69 10.74 -8.37
C ILE A 179 -9.97 11.50 -9.66
N ASN A 180 -11.23 11.61 -10.06
CA ASN A 180 -11.65 12.44 -11.18
C ASN A 180 -13.05 13.05 -11.00
N ASP A 181 -13.40 14.02 -11.85
CA ASP A 181 -14.70 14.71 -11.80
C ASP A 181 -15.88 13.78 -12.13
N GLU A 182 -15.62 12.70 -12.87
CA GLU A 182 -16.59 11.64 -13.17
C GLU A 182 -16.76 10.65 -12.01
N GLU A 183 -15.96 10.82 -10.94
CA GLU A 183 -15.89 9.97 -9.76
C GLU A 183 -15.71 8.47 -10.10
N THR A 184 -14.90 8.16 -11.12
CA THR A 184 -14.56 6.81 -11.58
C THR A 184 -13.17 6.34 -11.12
N GLY A 185 -12.42 7.19 -10.41
CA GLY A 185 -11.12 6.85 -9.86
C GLY A 185 -11.20 5.80 -8.74
N PHE A 186 -10.09 5.13 -8.43
CA PHE A 186 -10.07 4.06 -7.42
C PHE A 186 -10.53 4.54 -6.04
N LEU A 187 -10.13 5.75 -5.62
CA LEU A 187 -10.54 6.31 -4.33
C LEU A 187 -12.01 6.74 -4.34
N ASP A 188 -12.52 7.22 -5.47
CA ASP A 188 -13.92 7.61 -5.61
C ASP A 188 -14.85 6.39 -5.55
N ARG A 189 -14.50 5.32 -6.26
CA ARG A 189 -15.23 4.04 -6.19
C ARG A 189 -15.21 3.44 -4.79
N LEU A 190 -14.08 3.56 -4.09
CA LEU A 190 -13.95 3.13 -2.70
C LEU A 190 -14.83 3.96 -1.75
N ARG A 191 -14.88 5.28 -1.97
CA ARG A 191 -15.76 6.19 -1.22
C ARG A 191 -17.25 5.93 -1.49
N LYS A 192 -17.60 5.55 -2.72
CA LYS A 192 -18.93 5.12 -3.13
C LYS A 192 -19.29 3.71 -2.65
N GLY A 193 -18.33 2.94 -2.11
CA GLY A 193 -18.56 1.55 -1.76
C GLY A 193 -18.83 0.63 -2.95
N GLU A 194 -18.44 1.04 -4.17
CA GLU A 194 -18.45 0.15 -5.35
C GLU A 194 -17.32 -0.88 -5.28
N ILE A 195 -16.21 -0.48 -4.65
CA ILE A 195 -15.11 -1.36 -4.29
C ILE A 195 -15.06 -1.40 -2.76
N THR A 196 -14.76 -2.57 -2.22
CA THR A 196 -14.58 -2.80 -0.78
C THR A 196 -13.13 -3.22 -0.49
N LEU A 197 -12.62 -2.87 0.69
CA LEU A 197 -11.37 -3.43 1.20
C LEU A 197 -11.64 -4.80 1.82
N TYR A 198 -10.67 -5.72 1.80
CA TYR A 198 -10.82 -7.03 2.45
C TYR A 198 -11.06 -6.93 3.98
N GLN A 199 -10.67 -5.81 4.62
CA GLN A 199 -10.95 -5.53 6.03
C GLN A 199 -12.41 -5.14 6.27
N GLN A 200 -13.11 -4.68 5.23
CA GLN A 200 -14.48 -4.24 5.33
C GLN A 200 -15.43 -5.43 5.26
N GLU A 201 -16.54 -5.30 5.97
CA GLU A 201 -17.63 -6.27 5.89
C GLU A 201 -18.39 -6.04 4.58
N ASP A 202 -18.41 -7.07 3.72
CA ASP A 202 -19.06 -7.04 2.41
C ASP A 202 -19.90 -8.32 2.21
N GLU A 203 -20.77 -8.33 1.20
CA GLU A 203 -21.60 -9.48 0.85
C GLU A 203 -20.79 -10.75 0.56
N SER A 204 -19.51 -10.63 0.21
CA SER A 204 -18.59 -11.76 0.07
C SER A 204 -18.40 -12.52 1.39
N LYS A 205 -18.25 -11.80 2.52
CA LYS A 205 -18.14 -12.41 3.86
C LYS A 205 -19.42 -13.09 4.32
N TYR A 206 -20.58 -12.69 3.79
CA TYR A 206 -21.83 -13.42 4.01
C TYR A 206 -21.86 -14.78 3.33
N ARG A 207 -21.28 -14.87 2.13
CA ARG A 207 -21.19 -16.12 1.37
C ARG A 207 -20.08 -17.02 1.92
N GLY A 208 -19.17 -16.45 2.71
CA GLY A 208 -18.02 -17.11 3.29
C GLY A 208 -16.82 -17.04 2.36
N ILE A 209 -15.66 -16.71 2.91
CA ILE A 209 -14.40 -16.65 2.16
C ILE A 209 -13.54 -17.84 2.56
N ILE A 210 -13.31 -18.76 1.63
CA ILE A 210 -12.43 -19.91 1.85
C ILE A 210 -10.98 -19.55 1.55
N ARG A 211 -10.07 -19.94 2.44
CA ARG A 211 -8.62 -19.80 2.28
C ARG A 211 -7.95 -21.13 2.58
N VAL A 212 -6.92 -21.45 1.79
CA VAL A 212 -6.07 -22.61 2.02
C VAL A 212 -4.98 -22.18 3.00
N VAL A 213 -4.91 -22.82 4.17
CA VAL A 213 -3.92 -22.49 5.20
C VAL A 213 -2.66 -23.32 4.99
N SER A 214 -2.82 -24.63 4.90
CA SER A 214 -1.72 -25.57 4.70
C SER A 214 -2.27 -26.82 4.05
N VAL A 215 -1.77 -27.17 2.87
CA VAL A 215 -2.18 -28.36 2.14
C VAL A 215 -0.94 -29.06 1.61
N ASP A 216 -0.92 -30.39 1.69
CA ASP A 216 0.18 -31.20 1.17
C ASP A 216 0.31 -31.08 -0.35
N SER A 217 1.53 -31.18 -0.86
CA SER A 217 1.82 -31.12 -2.30
C SER A 217 1.11 -32.20 -3.15
N ASN A 218 0.71 -33.32 -2.53
CA ASN A 218 0.02 -34.41 -3.19
C ASN A 218 -1.50 -34.27 -3.15
N THR A 219 -2.04 -33.32 -2.37
CA THR A 219 -3.48 -33.12 -2.27
C THR A 219 -4.04 -32.60 -3.59
N THR A 220 -5.04 -33.32 -4.10
CA THR A 220 -5.72 -33.00 -5.37
C THR A 220 -7.20 -32.67 -5.17
N GLY A 221 -7.76 -32.98 -3.99
CA GLY A 221 -9.09 -32.57 -3.58
C GLY A 221 -9.09 -31.20 -2.88
N GLY A 222 -10.22 -30.51 -2.91
CA GLY A 222 -10.38 -29.21 -2.23
C GLY A 222 -11.83 -28.91 -1.90
N ILE A 223 -12.06 -27.74 -1.32
CA ILE A 223 -13.40 -27.17 -1.14
C ILE A 223 -13.73 -26.37 -2.39
N VAL A 224 -14.82 -26.72 -3.06
CA VAL A 224 -15.21 -26.13 -4.35
C VAL A 224 -16.29 -25.08 -4.24
N ASP A 225 -17.08 -25.13 -3.17
CA ASP A 225 -18.21 -24.23 -3.00
C ASP A 225 -18.61 -24.11 -1.52
N VAL A 226 -19.22 -22.97 -1.19
CA VAL A 226 -19.70 -22.62 0.15
C VAL A 226 -21.14 -22.14 0.03
N LYS A 227 -22.00 -22.61 0.93
CA LYS A 227 -23.42 -22.26 0.99
C LYS A 227 -23.82 -21.96 2.42
N GLY A 228 -24.66 -20.96 2.60
CA GLY A 228 -25.30 -20.69 3.89
C GLY A 228 -25.30 -19.20 4.20
N ARG A 229 -25.71 -18.90 5.42
CA ARG A 229 -25.54 -17.58 6.02
C ARG A 229 -25.14 -17.78 7.46
N SER A 230 -24.05 -17.14 7.88
CA SER A 230 -23.56 -17.27 9.25
C SER A 230 -24.62 -16.80 10.25
N SER A 231 -24.88 -17.62 11.26
CA SER A 231 -25.69 -17.24 12.44
C SER A 231 -24.92 -16.38 13.44
N TYR A 232 -23.60 -16.22 13.27
CA TYR A 232 -22.71 -15.53 14.20
C TYR A 232 -22.16 -14.23 13.59
N PRO A 233 -21.98 -13.15 14.37
CA PRO A 233 -21.56 -11.85 13.84
C PRO A 233 -20.26 -11.90 13.04
N TRP A 234 -19.21 -12.54 13.57
CA TRP A 234 -17.96 -12.81 12.87
C TRP A 234 -17.27 -14.02 13.51
N ASP A 235 -16.81 -14.97 12.71
CA ASP A 235 -15.97 -16.08 13.16
C ASP A 235 -15.11 -16.61 12.01
N VAL A 236 -14.07 -17.35 12.39
CA VAL A 236 -13.15 -18.02 11.50
C VAL A 236 -13.21 -19.52 11.77
N ILE A 237 -13.82 -20.27 10.85
CA ILE A 237 -14.01 -21.71 10.99
C ILE A 237 -12.78 -22.42 10.44
N LYS A 238 -12.12 -23.22 11.28
CA LYS A 238 -11.06 -24.14 10.84
C LYS A 238 -11.68 -25.43 10.33
N ILE A 239 -11.27 -25.89 9.17
CA ILE A 239 -11.65 -27.18 8.59
C ILE A 239 -10.36 -27.96 8.38
N ILE A 240 -10.25 -29.12 9.04
CA ILE A 240 -9.05 -29.97 8.97
C ILE A 240 -9.42 -31.37 8.51
N ILE A 241 -8.63 -31.94 7.61
CA ILE A 241 -8.73 -33.35 7.24
C ILE A 241 -8.14 -34.19 8.37
N THR A 242 -8.98 -34.97 9.05
CA THR A 242 -8.56 -35.81 10.19
C THR A 242 -8.13 -37.19 9.78
N ASN A 243 -8.63 -37.68 8.64
CA ASN A 243 -8.15 -38.92 8.04
C ASN A 243 -8.04 -38.76 6.52
N GLY A 244 -6.83 -38.83 5.99
CA GLY A 244 -6.55 -38.73 4.57
C GLY A 244 -6.93 -40.00 3.78
N GLY A 245 -6.94 -39.86 2.46
CA GLY A 245 -7.25 -40.91 1.50
C GLY A 245 -7.84 -40.36 0.21
N THR A 246 -8.14 -41.26 -0.72
CA THR A 246 -8.71 -40.87 -2.03
C THR A 246 -10.23 -40.95 -1.99
N PHE A 247 -10.88 -39.80 -2.13
CA PHE A 247 -12.31 -39.72 -2.38
C PHE A 247 -12.58 -39.78 -3.89
N THR A 248 -13.28 -40.83 -4.34
CA THR A 248 -13.64 -41.02 -5.75
C THR A 248 -15.14 -40.98 -5.93
N ALA A 249 -15.62 -40.17 -6.88
CA ALA A 249 -17.05 -40.11 -7.20
C ALA A 249 -17.58 -41.47 -7.66
N GLY A 250 -18.75 -41.86 -7.17
CA GLY A 250 -19.38 -43.15 -7.52
C GLY A 250 -18.90 -44.35 -6.70
N VAL A 251 -17.94 -44.16 -5.78
CA VAL A 251 -17.53 -45.18 -4.80
C VAL A 251 -17.87 -44.68 -3.41
N ALA A 252 -18.40 -45.56 -2.55
CA ALA A 252 -18.67 -45.21 -1.16
C ALA A 252 -17.36 -44.85 -0.46
N ASN A 253 -17.23 -43.60 -0.04
CA ASN A 253 -16.15 -43.18 0.83
C ASN A 253 -16.46 -43.60 2.27
N THR A 254 -15.55 -44.33 2.90
CA THR A 254 -15.67 -44.73 4.31
C THR A 254 -14.49 -44.28 5.15
N THR A 255 -13.47 -43.70 4.52
CA THR A 255 -12.16 -43.46 5.15
C THR A 255 -11.83 -41.98 5.24
N VAL A 256 -12.07 -41.17 4.20
CA VAL A 256 -11.66 -39.76 4.22
C VAL A 256 -12.60 -38.95 5.09
N LYS A 257 -12.04 -38.28 6.10
CA LYS A 257 -12.80 -37.57 7.14
C LYS A 257 -12.28 -36.16 7.39
N PHE A 258 -13.18 -35.28 7.79
CA PHE A 258 -12.87 -33.93 8.22
C PHE A 258 -13.44 -33.64 9.62
N SER A 259 -12.86 -32.65 10.28
CA SER A 259 -13.44 -32.01 11.46
C SER A 259 -13.44 -30.50 11.27
N SER A 260 -14.38 -29.82 11.92
CA SER A 260 -14.44 -28.36 11.91
C SER A 260 -14.41 -27.78 13.31
N PHE A 261 -13.79 -26.61 13.45
CA PHE A 261 -13.65 -25.91 14.72
C PHE A 261 -14.10 -24.46 14.58
N ILE A 262 -14.95 -24.01 15.51
CA ILE A 262 -15.47 -22.64 15.62
C ILE A 262 -14.84 -21.92 16.83
N GLY A 263 -15.03 -20.61 16.90
CA GLY A 263 -14.64 -19.81 18.07
C GLY A 263 -15.56 -20.02 19.27
N ASN A 264 -15.00 -19.84 20.46
CA ASN A 264 -15.71 -19.77 21.74
C ASN A 264 -15.18 -18.61 22.61
N GLU A 265 -15.65 -18.50 23.86
CA GLU A 265 -15.24 -17.42 24.79
C GLU A 265 -13.73 -17.38 25.06
N ASN A 266 -13.01 -18.48 24.87
CA ASN A 266 -11.56 -18.59 25.11
C ASN A 266 -10.71 -18.31 23.85
N GLY A 267 -11.33 -18.19 22.66
CA GLY A 267 -10.61 -17.90 21.43
C GLY A 267 -11.20 -18.52 20.17
N LEU A 268 -10.55 -18.27 19.03
CA LEU A 268 -10.96 -18.74 17.71
C LEU A 268 -10.52 -20.20 17.48
N LYS A 269 -11.30 -20.95 16.69
CA LYS A 269 -10.97 -22.31 16.23
C LYS A 269 -10.76 -23.34 17.37
N LEU A 270 -11.46 -23.21 18.48
CA LEU A 270 -11.29 -24.06 19.67
C LEU A 270 -12.40 -25.11 19.84
N GLU A 271 -13.64 -24.75 19.54
CA GLU A 271 -14.79 -25.61 19.78
C GLU A 271 -15.09 -26.48 18.57
N ARG A 272 -15.19 -27.80 18.75
CA ARG A 272 -15.46 -28.75 17.66
C ARG A 272 -16.93 -28.73 17.27
N MET A 273 -17.21 -28.52 15.99
CA MET A 273 -18.56 -28.63 15.40
C MET A 273 -18.74 -29.96 14.67
N ALA A 274 -18.03 -30.17 13.56
CA ALA A 274 -18.00 -31.46 12.86
C ALA A 274 -16.91 -32.35 13.47
N ASN A 275 -17.26 -33.60 13.79
CA ASN A 275 -16.38 -34.54 14.46
C ASN A 275 -16.14 -35.79 13.61
N ASP A 276 -15.00 -35.83 12.92
CA ASP A 276 -14.58 -36.97 12.09
C ASP A 276 -15.66 -37.41 11.10
N GLU A 277 -16.32 -36.41 10.50
CA GLU A 277 -17.36 -36.60 9.51
C GLU A 277 -16.76 -37.07 8.19
N ILE A 278 -17.40 -38.06 7.57
CA ILE A 278 -16.94 -38.64 6.30
C ILE A 278 -17.24 -37.67 5.18
N ILE A 279 -16.27 -37.41 4.31
CA ILE A 279 -16.48 -36.56 3.12
C ILE A 279 -17.35 -37.31 2.10
N ASP A 280 -18.53 -36.79 1.81
CA ASP A 280 -19.50 -37.43 0.90
C ASP A 280 -19.63 -36.72 -0.47
N GLY A 281 -19.03 -35.54 -0.62
CA GLY A 281 -19.11 -34.70 -1.82
C GLY A 281 -20.44 -33.95 -1.98
N TYR A 282 -21.33 -34.03 -0.99
CA TYR A 282 -22.54 -33.24 -0.89
C TYR A 282 -22.31 -31.99 -0.02
N TRP A 283 -23.38 -31.30 0.35
CA TRP A 283 -23.34 -30.14 1.24
C TRP A 283 -23.20 -30.60 2.70
N GLN A 284 -22.05 -30.33 3.31
CA GLN A 284 -21.73 -30.75 4.67
C GLN A 284 -21.58 -29.54 5.59
N LEU A 285 -22.15 -29.62 6.80
CA LEU A 285 -22.17 -28.52 7.75
C LEU A 285 -20.79 -28.35 8.40
N VAL A 286 -20.26 -27.14 8.42
CA VAL A 286 -18.95 -26.84 9.04
C VAL A 286 -19.04 -25.95 10.27
N GLY A 287 -20.15 -25.24 10.47
CA GLY A 287 -20.37 -24.40 11.65
C GLY A 287 -21.24 -23.19 11.32
N HIS A 288 -21.89 -22.60 12.33
CA HIS A 288 -22.68 -21.37 12.21
C HIS A 288 -23.67 -21.34 11.03
N SER A 289 -24.31 -22.47 10.70
CA SER A 289 -25.22 -22.60 9.54
C SER A 289 -24.57 -22.42 8.15
N MET A 290 -23.26 -22.65 8.08
CA MET A 290 -22.45 -22.66 6.86
C MET A 290 -22.13 -24.10 6.44
N TYR A 291 -22.22 -24.35 5.14
CA TYR A 291 -22.01 -25.63 4.50
C TYR A 291 -20.93 -25.50 3.45
N VAL A 292 -20.08 -26.53 3.32
CA VAL A 292 -19.07 -26.63 2.26
C VAL A 292 -19.33 -27.85 1.40
N ARG A 293 -18.79 -27.82 0.18
CA ARG A 293 -18.78 -28.96 -0.72
C ARG A 293 -17.35 -29.32 -1.08
N PHE A 294 -17.01 -30.59 -0.86
CA PHE A 294 -15.71 -31.16 -1.22
C PHE A 294 -15.72 -31.74 -2.64
N SER A 295 -14.60 -31.63 -3.34
CA SER A 295 -14.40 -32.29 -4.64
C SER A 295 -13.86 -33.72 -4.46
N PRO A 296 -14.11 -34.61 -5.43
CA PRO A 296 -13.31 -35.84 -5.55
C PRO A 296 -11.81 -35.51 -5.67
N GLY A 297 -10.97 -36.35 -5.08
CA GLY A 297 -9.52 -36.18 -5.06
C GLY A 297 -8.83 -36.89 -3.90
N LEU A 298 -7.50 -36.82 -3.88
CA LEU A 298 -6.68 -37.20 -2.73
C LEU A 298 -6.68 -36.07 -1.70
N TYR A 299 -6.99 -36.40 -0.46
CA TYR A 299 -6.82 -35.54 0.71
C TYR A 299 -5.76 -36.14 1.63
N VAL A 300 -4.91 -35.30 2.22
CA VAL A 300 -3.87 -35.72 3.15
C VAL A 300 -4.25 -35.31 4.56
N THR A 301 -3.92 -36.14 5.55
CA THR A 301 -4.18 -35.82 6.96
C THR A 301 -3.46 -34.54 7.35
N ASN A 302 -4.15 -33.67 8.10
CA ASN A 302 -3.72 -32.32 8.49
C ASN A 302 -3.75 -31.26 7.38
N ASP A 303 -4.32 -31.54 6.21
CA ASP A 303 -4.71 -30.47 5.28
C ASP A 303 -5.70 -29.54 6.00
N GLU A 304 -5.39 -28.24 6.00
CA GLU A 304 -6.11 -27.20 6.73
C GLU A 304 -6.63 -26.12 5.78
N PHE A 305 -7.93 -25.89 5.89
CA PHE A 305 -8.66 -24.80 5.25
C PHE A 305 -9.29 -23.91 6.31
N GLU A 306 -9.48 -22.65 5.96
CA GLU A 306 -10.11 -21.66 6.81
C GLU A 306 -11.29 -21.03 6.07
N LEU A 307 -12.42 -20.93 6.75
CA LEU A 307 -13.61 -20.26 6.25
C LEU A 307 -13.92 -19.04 7.12
N GLU A 308 -13.65 -17.84 6.62
CA GLU A 308 -14.02 -16.58 7.25
C GLU A 308 -15.49 -16.27 6.95
N VAL A 309 -16.28 -16.03 7.99
CA VAL A 309 -17.73 -15.81 7.87
C VAL A 309 -18.19 -14.66 8.74
N SER A 310 -19.19 -13.93 8.25
CA SER A 310 -19.83 -12.84 8.97
C SER A 310 -21.34 -12.93 8.86
N GLY A 311 -22.06 -12.66 9.93
CA GLY A 311 -23.52 -12.72 10.03
C GLY A 311 -24.19 -11.34 9.98
N GLN A 312 -23.40 -10.27 10.12
CA GLN A 312 -23.85 -8.88 10.14
C GLN A 312 -23.03 -8.03 9.16
N LEU A 313 -23.70 -7.16 8.40
CA LEU A 313 -23.02 -6.10 7.64
C LEU A 313 -22.83 -4.95 8.59
N ASP A 314 -21.61 -4.43 8.67
CA ASP A 314 -21.42 -3.11 9.26
C ASP A 314 -22.05 -2.08 8.31
N GLN A 315 -23.19 -1.50 8.71
CA GLN A 315 -23.96 -0.54 7.91
C GLN A 315 -23.19 0.75 7.58
N ARG A 316 -22.03 0.98 8.21
CA ARG A 316 -21.23 2.20 8.08
C ARG A 316 -20.74 2.50 6.66
N LEU A 317 -20.81 1.55 5.74
CA LEU A 317 -20.24 1.67 4.39
C LEU A 317 -21.24 1.42 3.26
N THR A 318 -22.52 1.22 3.57
CA THR A 318 -23.53 1.08 2.51
C THR A 318 -23.66 2.43 1.80
N PRO A 319 -23.42 2.54 0.48
CA PRO A 319 -23.68 3.77 -0.22
C PRO A 319 -25.13 4.18 0.00
N ILE A 320 -25.34 5.38 0.56
CA ILE A 320 -26.63 6.05 0.41
C ILE A 320 -26.76 6.27 -1.10
N LYS A 321 -27.51 5.39 -1.78
CA LYS A 321 -27.87 5.56 -3.18
C LYS A 321 -28.62 6.88 -3.30
N THR A 322 -27.91 7.94 -3.68
CA THR A 322 -28.52 9.24 -3.94
C THR A 322 -29.19 9.15 -5.30
N VAL A 323 -30.51 9.01 -5.29
CA VAL A 323 -31.32 9.08 -6.51
C VAL A 323 -31.35 10.54 -6.96
N ARG A 324 -30.64 10.88 -8.03
CA ARG A 324 -30.82 12.16 -8.72
C ARG A 324 -32.09 12.07 -9.58
N THR A 325 -33.20 12.57 -9.05
CA THR A 325 -34.39 12.84 -9.84
C THR A 325 -34.12 14.06 -10.71
N SER A 326 -33.88 13.86 -12.01
CA SER A 326 -34.06 14.93 -12.99
C SER A 326 -35.57 15.07 -13.28
N ARG A 327 -36.09 16.29 -13.15
CA ARG A 327 -37.41 16.62 -13.70
C ARG A 327 -37.24 16.80 -15.20
N TYR A 328 -37.93 15.95 -15.97
CA TYR A 328 -38.28 16.24 -17.36
C TYR A 328 -39.29 17.39 -17.40
#